data_AF-A0A124F4Q7-F1
#
_entry.id   AF-A0A124F4Q7-F1
#
_cell.length_a   1.000
_cell.length_b   1.000
_cell.length_c   1.000
_cell.angle_alpha   90.00
_cell.angle_beta   90.00
_cell.angle_gamma   90.00
#
_symmetry.space_group_name_H-M   'P 1'
#
loop_
_entity.id
_entity.type
_entity.pdbx_description
1 polymer ?
#
loop_
_entity_poly.entity_id
_entity_poly.type
_entity_poly.pdbx_seq_one_letter_code
_entity_poly.pdbx_strand_id
1 'polypeptide(L)'
;MNSLTRQIFRKIEPVNQFVSTWNTANISSGSSNSNQVKLPLLNNGNYNFKVNWGDGLTSNITSYNQAEILHTYASSGIYTITITGICDGWSFYNSGDKFKIVSVLQWGILKLGKLIGNFYGCKYLDLSMVSDVLNLTGITALDLLFMDCKALTTIAKLDEWDFTTVKTMEAIFAGCDKFNQSITNHTLTNVTDMLQMFMNCVQFNSPVDFGNSAPLSLGSMFTGCTIFNNIVTIDTSKAKNLSNMFSSCIAFNQSYVGTWQVSNATNLAGMFAGCISFNQSLNNWNTANVTDMTATFSGCKNFNQPLNSWNTANVTQMHYTFQDCINFNKFIGSWDTAKVVAMERMFSGCTNFNQALIDWNVANVANMSFMFYQCTNFNQFLNNWNTSSLTTTQWMFVDCVNFNQSLSNWNVSSVTNMELMFKNCTNFNQPLNNWNTKKVTTMKWMFADCSNFNQSLNNWNTANVTDMSLMFASCRKFNQSLNTWNTGSVATMNAMFTMCDIFNQPLSNWNTTNVKDMGLMFNSCFYFNQDISNWNISNVTLFLGFMNLITSANGMSKQNYDALLNGWASRSVQKGITISFGSMGYTISGKNSRNILTSAPNNWVITDGGLQ
;
A
#
# COMPACT_ATOMS: atom_id res chain seq x y z
N MET A 1 -83.63 -36.28 -21.72
CA MET A 1 -82.23 -36.70 -21.89
C MET A 1 -81.35 -35.46 -21.97
N ASN A 2 -80.57 -35.21 -20.93
CA ASN A 2 -79.15 -34.82 -21.00
C ASN A 2 -78.70 -34.30 -19.63
N SER A 3 -78.01 -35.18 -18.89
CA SER A 3 -77.15 -34.79 -17.78
C SER A 3 -75.83 -34.28 -18.34
N LEU A 4 -75.38 -33.12 -17.89
CA LEU A 4 -73.98 -32.71 -18.02
C LEU A 4 -73.39 -32.53 -16.64
N THR A 5 -72.58 -33.52 -16.27
CA THR A 5 -71.74 -33.60 -15.08
C THR A 5 -70.64 -32.53 -15.18
N ARG A 6 -70.60 -31.59 -14.23
CA ARG A 6 -69.51 -30.64 -14.08
C ARG A 6 -68.34 -31.36 -13.39
N GLN A 7 -67.29 -31.70 -14.13
CA GLN A 7 -66.03 -32.18 -13.57
C GLN A 7 -65.32 -31.02 -12.84
N ILE A 8 -65.06 -31.19 -11.54
CA ILE A 8 -64.23 -30.31 -10.73
C ILE A 8 -62.78 -30.75 -10.93
N PHE A 9 -61.99 -29.96 -11.67
CA PHE A 9 -60.53 -30.09 -11.62
C PHE A 9 -60.03 -29.52 -10.29
N ARG A 10 -59.64 -30.39 -9.34
CA ARG A 10 -58.84 -29.98 -8.19
C ARG A 10 -57.47 -29.54 -8.72
N LYS A 11 -57.17 -28.26 -8.63
CA LYS A 11 -55.81 -27.74 -8.73
C LYS A 11 -55.01 -28.39 -7.59
N ILE A 12 -54.09 -29.30 -7.91
CA ILE A 12 -53.15 -29.85 -6.93
C ILE A 12 -52.18 -28.72 -6.64
N GLU A 13 -52.29 -28.11 -5.46
CA GLU A 13 -51.28 -27.14 -5.01
C GLU A 13 -49.92 -27.86 -4.97
N PRO A 14 -48.84 -27.26 -5.52
CA PRO A 14 -47.52 -27.86 -5.49
C PRO A 14 -47.10 -28.11 -4.03
N VAL A 15 -46.53 -29.28 -3.76
CA VAL A 15 -46.05 -29.65 -2.43
C VAL A 15 -44.95 -28.66 -2.03
N ASN A 16 -45.11 -28.00 -0.87
CA ASN A 16 -44.07 -27.15 -0.32
C ASN A 16 -42.88 -28.02 0.14
N GLN A 17 -41.78 -28.00 -0.61
CA GLN A 17 -40.60 -28.85 -0.40
C GLN A 17 -39.32 -28.11 -0.80
N PHE A 18 -38.21 -28.38 -0.12
CA PHE A 18 -36.89 -27.90 -0.55
C PHE A 18 -36.33 -28.87 -1.59
N VAL A 19 -36.01 -28.37 -2.79
CA VAL A 19 -35.50 -29.17 -3.91
C VAL A 19 -34.12 -28.63 -4.30
N SER A 20 -33.10 -29.49 -4.24
CA SER A 20 -31.73 -29.13 -4.59
C SER A 20 -31.06 -30.22 -5.41
N THR A 21 -30.09 -29.84 -6.25
CA THR A 21 -29.29 -30.77 -7.05
C THR A 21 -27.89 -30.86 -6.45
N TRP A 22 -27.38 -32.08 -6.35
CA TRP A 22 -26.09 -32.39 -5.75
C TRP A 22 -25.23 -33.22 -6.68
N ASN A 23 -23.98 -32.83 -6.90
CA ASN A 23 -22.97 -33.63 -7.59
C ASN A 23 -21.99 -34.21 -6.56
N THR A 24 -22.11 -35.51 -6.29
CA THR A 24 -21.30 -36.19 -5.26
C THR A 24 -19.82 -36.27 -5.61
N ALA A 25 -19.48 -36.18 -6.91
CA ALA A 25 -18.10 -36.17 -7.39
C ALA A 25 -17.30 -34.93 -6.95
N ASN A 26 -17.98 -33.83 -6.61
CA ASN A 26 -17.35 -32.56 -6.25
C ASN A 26 -16.82 -32.61 -4.80
N ILE A 27 -15.66 -33.21 -4.61
CA ILE A 27 -15.00 -33.31 -3.31
C ILE A 27 -14.23 -32.03 -2.95
N SER A 28 -14.15 -31.74 -1.65
CA SER A 28 -13.35 -30.65 -1.09
C SER A 28 -12.69 -31.10 0.22
N SER A 29 -11.73 -30.34 0.75
CA SER A 29 -11.18 -30.65 2.07
C SER A 29 -12.30 -30.67 3.12
N GLY A 30 -12.40 -31.79 3.86
CA GLY A 30 -13.44 -32.01 4.87
C GLY A 30 -14.80 -32.48 4.35
N SER A 31 -14.96 -32.72 3.04
CA SER A 31 -16.19 -33.32 2.50
C SER A 31 -16.27 -34.82 2.74
N SER A 32 -17.47 -35.39 2.68
CA SER A 32 -17.70 -36.83 2.61
C SER A 32 -17.18 -37.44 1.29
N ASN A 33 -17.20 -38.78 1.17
CA ASN A 33 -16.67 -39.49 0.00
C ASN A 33 -17.40 -39.12 -1.30
N SER A 34 -16.78 -39.41 -2.45
CA SER A 34 -17.30 -39.03 -3.78
C SER A 34 -18.64 -39.67 -4.16
N ASN A 35 -19.12 -40.67 -3.43
CA ASN A 35 -20.44 -41.27 -3.58
C ASN A 35 -21.36 -40.96 -2.39
N GLN A 36 -21.05 -39.94 -1.60
CA GLN A 36 -21.82 -39.58 -0.40
C GLN A 36 -22.31 -38.13 -0.44
N VAL A 37 -23.39 -37.86 0.28
CA VAL A 37 -23.85 -36.51 0.63
C VAL A 37 -24.14 -36.45 2.12
N LYS A 38 -23.62 -35.42 2.78
CA LYS A 38 -23.90 -35.07 4.16
C LYS A 38 -24.62 -33.72 4.21
N LEU A 39 -25.81 -33.69 4.82
CA LEU A 39 -26.57 -32.45 4.99
C LEU A 39 -25.91 -31.49 6.00
N PRO A 40 -25.86 -30.18 5.73
CA PRO A 40 -25.20 -29.17 6.57
C PRO A 40 -26.13 -28.64 7.68
N LEU A 41 -26.58 -29.55 8.55
CA LEU A 41 -27.52 -29.22 9.64
C LEU A 41 -26.80 -28.58 10.83
N LEU A 42 -27.41 -27.55 11.42
CA LEU A 42 -26.92 -26.82 12.58
C LEU A 42 -27.26 -27.55 13.89
N ASN A 43 -26.37 -27.47 14.88
CA ASN A 43 -26.59 -28.09 16.19
C ASN A 43 -27.77 -27.51 16.99
N ASN A 44 -28.19 -26.30 16.67
CA ASN A 44 -29.29 -25.57 17.30
C ASN A 44 -30.53 -25.49 16.41
N GLY A 45 -30.57 -26.25 15.32
CA GLY A 45 -31.71 -26.30 14.42
C GLY A 45 -32.87 -27.11 14.95
N ASN A 46 -34.03 -26.97 14.30
CA ASN A 46 -35.24 -27.73 14.56
C ASN A 46 -35.58 -28.61 13.36
N TYR A 47 -35.64 -29.91 13.59
CA TYR A 47 -35.74 -30.90 12.52
C TYR A 47 -36.88 -31.89 12.78
N ASN A 48 -37.75 -32.00 11.79
CA ASN A 48 -38.71 -33.09 11.67
C ASN A 48 -39.09 -33.17 10.19
N PHE A 49 -38.17 -33.71 9.40
CA PHE A 49 -38.31 -33.73 7.94
C PHE A 49 -38.03 -35.11 7.36
N LYS A 50 -38.60 -35.36 6.19
CA LYS A 50 -38.29 -36.52 5.35
C LYS A 50 -37.47 -36.05 4.16
N VAL A 51 -36.32 -36.69 3.95
CA VAL A 51 -35.46 -36.50 2.78
C VAL A 51 -35.64 -37.68 1.82
N ASN A 52 -35.83 -37.39 0.54
CA ASN A 52 -35.69 -38.34 -0.56
C ASN A 52 -34.39 -37.99 -1.29
N TRP A 53 -33.48 -38.96 -1.33
CA TRP A 53 -32.10 -38.77 -1.78
C TRP A 53 -31.94 -38.76 -3.31
N GLY A 54 -33.03 -39.00 -4.05
CA GLY A 54 -33.04 -38.99 -5.52
C GLY A 54 -32.63 -40.32 -6.16
N ASP A 55 -32.38 -41.36 -5.36
CA ASP A 55 -32.04 -42.72 -5.79
C ASP A 55 -33.12 -43.76 -5.42
N GLY A 56 -34.31 -43.28 -5.02
CA GLY A 56 -35.42 -44.11 -4.55
C GLY A 56 -35.41 -44.38 -3.05
N LEU A 57 -34.34 -44.00 -2.32
CA LEU A 57 -34.25 -44.13 -0.88
C LEU A 57 -34.71 -42.85 -0.16
N THR A 58 -35.25 -43.03 1.04
CA THR A 58 -35.71 -41.92 1.88
C THR A 58 -35.32 -42.12 3.34
N SER A 59 -35.04 -41.04 4.05
CA SER A 59 -34.72 -41.03 5.49
C SER A 59 -35.58 -40.01 6.24
N ASN A 60 -35.90 -40.29 7.50
CA ASN A 60 -36.54 -39.32 8.39
C ASN A 60 -35.47 -38.71 9.30
N ILE A 61 -35.43 -37.37 9.38
CA ILE A 61 -34.41 -36.62 10.10
C ILE A 61 -35.07 -35.82 11.24
N THR A 62 -34.70 -36.15 12.48
CA THR A 62 -35.17 -35.46 13.69
C THR A 62 -34.07 -34.77 14.52
N SER A 63 -32.78 -35.01 14.23
CA SER A 63 -31.63 -34.38 14.89
C SER A 63 -30.48 -34.06 13.91
N TYR A 64 -29.70 -33.03 14.20
CA TYR A 64 -28.58 -32.59 13.34
C TYR A 64 -27.43 -33.60 13.22
N ASN A 65 -27.31 -34.54 14.18
CA ASN A 65 -26.17 -35.45 14.32
C ASN A 65 -26.52 -36.93 14.13
N GLN A 66 -27.75 -37.26 13.72
CA GLN A 66 -28.11 -38.66 13.46
C GLN A 66 -27.35 -39.22 12.25
N ALA A 67 -27.18 -40.52 12.17
CA ALA A 67 -26.36 -41.16 11.13
C ALA A 67 -26.92 -40.91 9.72
N GLU A 68 -28.24 -40.84 9.61
CA GLU A 68 -29.01 -40.70 8.38
C GLU A 68 -28.84 -39.35 7.69
N ILE A 69 -28.17 -38.35 8.30
CA ILE A 69 -27.79 -37.11 7.59
C ILE A 69 -26.73 -37.36 6.51
N LEU A 70 -26.01 -38.47 6.59
CA LEU A 70 -25.02 -38.93 5.62
C LEU A 70 -25.62 -40.07 4.81
N HIS A 71 -25.79 -39.83 3.52
CA HIS A 71 -26.26 -40.84 2.59
C HIS A 71 -25.13 -41.35 1.70
N THR A 72 -25.17 -42.64 1.36
CA THR A 72 -24.19 -43.29 0.47
C THR A 72 -24.92 -43.84 -0.74
N TYR A 73 -24.57 -43.33 -1.92
CA TYR A 73 -25.07 -43.75 -3.21
C TYR A 73 -24.27 -44.95 -3.75
N ALA A 74 -24.91 -45.76 -4.60
CA ALA A 74 -24.26 -46.89 -5.29
C ALA A 74 -23.10 -46.44 -6.20
N SER A 75 -23.17 -45.23 -6.75
CA SER A 75 -22.13 -44.63 -7.58
C SER A 75 -22.01 -43.13 -7.30
N SER A 76 -20.89 -42.52 -7.69
CA SER A 76 -20.79 -41.07 -7.80
C SER A 76 -21.73 -40.57 -8.91
N GLY A 77 -22.31 -39.38 -8.77
CA GLY A 77 -23.23 -38.85 -9.77
C GLY A 77 -23.92 -37.56 -9.35
N ILE A 78 -24.88 -37.14 -10.18
CA ILE A 78 -25.76 -36.00 -9.92
C ILE A 78 -27.10 -36.53 -9.44
N TYR A 79 -27.57 -36.03 -8.30
CA TYR A 79 -28.82 -36.44 -7.66
C TYR A 79 -29.67 -35.23 -7.30
N THR A 80 -30.98 -35.36 -7.46
CA THR A 80 -31.95 -34.36 -7.00
C THR A 80 -32.48 -34.80 -5.64
N ILE A 81 -32.16 -34.03 -4.61
CA ILE A 81 -32.59 -34.25 -3.23
C ILE A 81 -33.84 -33.41 -2.96
N THR A 82 -34.87 -34.03 -2.40
CA THR A 82 -36.11 -33.35 -1.99
C THR A 82 -36.34 -33.51 -0.50
N ILE A 83 -36.68 -32.42 0.19
CA ILE A 83 -36.94 -32.40 1.64
C ILE A 83 -38.32 -31.84 1.91
N THR A 84 -39.11 -32.55 2.71
CA THR A 84 -40.46 -32.15 3.16
C THR A 84 -40.54 -32.19 4.68
N GLY A 85 -41.37 -31.33 5.30
CA GLY A 85 -41.50 -31.22 6.76
C GLY A 85 -40.79 -29.99 7.32
N ILE A 86 -40.20 -30.10 8.51
CA ILE A 86 -39.55 -28.98 9.22
C ILE A 86 -38.03 -29.09 9.06
N CYS A 87 -37.42 -28.17 8.29
CA CYS A 87 -35.97 -28.02 8.17
C CYS A 87 -35.59 -26.58 8.54
N ASP A 88 -35.23 -26.36 9.80
CA ASP A 88 -34.85 -25.05 10.33
C ASP A 88 -33.43 -25.09 10.87
N GLY A 89 -32.49 -24.56 10.10
CA GLY A 89 -31.07 -24.56 10.42
C GLY A 89 -30.26 -25.26 9.34
N TRP A 90 -29.63 -24.47 8.48
CA TRP A 90 -28.86 -24.94 7.32
C TRP A 90 -27.64 -24.07 7.15
N SER A 91 -26.42 -24.60 7.32
CA SER A 91 -25.22 -23.83 7.03
C SER A 91 -23.99 -24.67 6.76
N PHE A 92 -23.32 -24.38 5.64
CA PHE A 92 -22.01 -24.95 5.32
C PHE A 92 -20.88 -24.25 6.04
N TYR A 93 -20.92 -22.91 6.15
CA TYR A 93 -19.86 -22.09 6.74
C TYR A 93 -18.46 -22.49 6.23
N ASN A 94 -18.31 -22.63 4.91
CA ASN A 94 -17.09 -23.08 4.22
C ASN A 94 -16.57 -24.48 4.65
N SER A 95 -17.43 -25.36 5.15
CA SER A 95 -17.09 -26.72 5.57
C SER A 95 -17.92 -27.80 4.87
N GLY A 96 -17.59 -29.06 5.13
CA GLY A 96 -18.36 -30.22 4.68
C GLY A 96 -18.56 -30.31 3.16
N ASP A 97 -19.77 -30.68 2.75
CA ASP A 97 -20.12 -31.00 1.37
C ASP A 97 -20.50 -29.78 0.52
N LYS A 98 -19.97 -28.59 0.87
CA LYS A 98 -20.25 -27.31 0.20
C LYS A 98 -20.09 -27.33 -1.32
N PHE A 99 -19.13 -28.08 -1.87
CA PHE A 99 -18.92 -28.18 -3.32
C PHE A 99 -19.93 -29.12 -4.01
N LYS A 100 -20.62 -29.96 -3.23
CA LYS A 100 -21.54 -30.96 -3.78
C LYS A 100 -22.89 -30.38 -4.09
N ILE A 101 -23.39 -29.39 -3.36
CA ILE A 101 -24.61 -28.70 -3.77
C ILE A 101 -24.32 -27.81 -4.99
N VAL A 102 -25.01 -28.07 -6.10
CA VAL A 102 -24.77 -27.37 -7.38
C VAL A 102 -25.95 -26.50 -7.81
N SER A 103 -27.16 -26.76 -7.31
CA SER A 103 -28.29 -25.84 -7.53
C SER A 103 -29.40 -26.01 -6.49
N VAL A 104 -30.22 -24.96 -6.35
CA VAL A 104 -31.52 -25.01 -5.67
C VAL A 104 -32.60 -24.72 -6.70
N LEU A 105 -33.57 -25.63 -6.81
CA LEU A 105 -34.71 -25.51 -7.73
C LEU A 105 -35.95 -24.93 -7.02
N GLN A 106 -36.11 -25.25 -5.73
CA GLN A 106 -37.15 -24.71 -4.84
C GLN A 106 -36.59 -24.54 -3.44
N TRP A 107 -36.75 -23.37 -2.83
CA TRP A 107 -36.47 -23.10 -1.42
C TRP A 107 -37.48 -23.80 -0.51
N GLY A 108 -38.77 -23.72 -0.84
CA GLY A 108 -39.88 -24.34 -0.15
C GLY A 108 -39.86 -24.20 1.37
N ILE A 109 -39.67 -25.33 2.06
CA ILE A 109 -39.71 -25.41 3.53
C ILE A 109 -38.42 -24.94 4.22
N LEU A 110 -37.35 -24.67 3.47
CA LEU A 110 -36.03 -24.37 4.05
C LEU A 110 -36.08 -23.08 4.86
N LYS A 111 -35.67 -23.17 6.14
CA LYS A 111 -35.32 -22.02 6.96
C LYS A 111 -33.82 -22.07 7.27
N LEU A 112 -33.16 -20.93 7.10
CA LEU A 112 -31.71 -20.81 7.28
C LEU A 112 -31.26 -21.04 8.74
N GLY A 113 -32.14 -20.77 9.71
CA GLY A 113 -31.82 -20.78 11.14
C GLY A 113 -31.13 -19.49 11.60
N LYS A 114 -30.52 -19.53 12.79
CA LYS A 114 -29.94 -18.33 13.45
C LYS A 114 -28.47 -18.05 13.12
N LEU A 115 -27.79 -18.94 12.39
CA LEU A 115 -26.36 -18.79 12.05
C LEU A 115 -26.17 -18.31 10.62
N ILE A 116 -25.01 -17.70 10.38
CA ILE A 116 -24.60 -17.05 9.12
C ILE A 116 -23.85 -18.01 8.18
N GLY A 117 -23.53 -17.56 6.97
CA GLY A 117 -22.72 -18.33 6.01
C GLY A 117 -23.41 -19.57 5.44
N ASN A 118 -24.72 -19.50 5.23
CA ASN A 118 -25.54 -20.69 4.97
C ASN A 118 -25.11 -21.44 3.70
N PHE A 119 -24.69 -20.73 2.67
CA PHE A 119 -24.11 -21.27 1.43
C PHE A 119 -22.66 -20.80 1.23
N TYR A 120 -21.97 -20.39 2.29
CA TYR A 120 -20.57 -19.96 2.21
C TYR A 120 -19.69 -21.09 1.66
N GLY A 121 -19.00 -20.81 0.56
CA GLY A 121 -18.04 -21.69 -0.08
C GLY A 121 -18.68 -22.69 -1.03
N CYS A 122 -19.98 -22.56 -1.33
CA CYS A 122 -20.67 -23.38 -2.31
C CYS A 122 -20.25 -23.02 -3.74
N LYS A 123 -19.00 -23.37 -4.08
CA LYS A 123 -18.28 -22.96 -5.30
C LYS A 123 -19.07 -23.17 -6.59
N TYR A 124 -19.87 -24.22 -6.67
CA TYR A 124 -20.59 -24.64 -7.86
C TYR A 124 -22.08 -24.30 -7.84
N LEU A 125 -22.55 -23.54 -6.84
CA LEU A 125 -23.96 -23.21 -6.66
C LEU A 125 -24.47 -22.27 -7.75
N ASP A 126 -25.51 -22.73 -8.45
CA ASP A 126 -26.31 -21.96 -9.40
C ASP A 126 -27.74 -21.78 -8.86
N LEU A 127 -28.18 -20.53 -8.79
CA LEU A 127 -29.51 -20.12 -8.30
C LEU A 127 -30.34 -19.42 -9.40
N SER A 128 -29.89 -19.45 -10.66
CA SER A 128 -30.53 -18.75 -11.77
C SER A 128 -31.90 -19.32 -12.16
N MET A 129 -32.25 -20.53 -11.69
CA MET A 129 -33.47 -21.26 -12.05
C MET A 129 -34.37 -21.58 -10.85
N VAL A 130 -34.13 -20.99 -9.67
CA VAL A 130 -34.99 -21.22 -8.50
C VAL A 130 -36.39 -20.66 -8.75
N SER A 131 -37.42 -21.44 -8.42
CA SER A 131 -38.81 -21.17 -8.84
C SER A 131 -39.66 -20.43 -7.81
N ASP A 132 -39.17 -20.26 -6.59
CA ASP A 132 -39.83 -19.62 -5.45
C ASP A 132 -38.85 -18.73 -4.66
N VAL A 133 -39.33 -18.14 -3.57
CA VAL A 133 -38.62 -17.14 -2.75
C VAL A 133 -38.10 -17.80 -1.47
N LEU A 134 -36.90 -17.41 -1.04
CA LEU A 134 -36.34 -17.87 0.22
C LEU A 134 -37.10 -17.24 1.40
N ASN A 135 -37.53 -18.07 2.34
CA ASN A 135 -38.22 -17.58 3.52
C ASN A 135 -37.24 -16.91 4.51
N LEU A 136 -37.29 -15.58 4.59
CA LEU A 136 -36.48 -14.76 5.48
C LEU A 136 -37.20 -14.35 6.78
N THR A 137 -38.37 -14.92 7.08
CA THR A 137 -39.14 -14.56 8.27
C THR A 137 -38.32 -14.76 9.54
N GLY A 138 -38.05 -13.66 10.27
CA GLY A 138 -37.30 -13.67 11.52
C GLY A 138 -35.77 -13.67 11.36
N ILE A 139 -35.26 -13.55 10.14
CA ILE A 139 -33.82 -13.47 9.86
C ILE A 139 -33.35 -12.01 9.96
N THR A 140 -32.45 -11.73 10.89
CA THR A 140 -31.91 -10.38 11.08
C THR A 140 -30.54 -10.15 10.44
N ALA A 141 -29.86 -11.22 10.02
CA ALA A 141 -28.51 -11.17 9.47
C ALA A 141 -28.40 -12.16 8.30
N LEU A 142 -27.88 -11.70 7.17
CA LEU A 142 -27.56 -12.53 5.99
C LEU A 142 -26.06 -12.56 5.72
N ASP A 143 -25.27 -12.36 6.76
CA ASP A 143 -23.82 -12.25 6.62
C ASP A 143 -23.24 -13.53 6.00
N LEU A 144 -22.28 -13.35 5.10
CA LEU A 144 -21.56 -14.43 4.41
C LEU A 144 -22.44 -15.39 3.58
N LEU A 145 -23.74 -15.12 3.39
CA LEU A 145 -24.70 -16.10 2.87
C LEU A 145 -24.21 -16.85 1.65
N PHE A 146 -23.68 -16.13 0.66
CA PHE A 146 -23.17 -16.68 -0.60
C PHE A 146 -21.69 -16.40 -0.81
N MET A 147 -20.93 -16.08 0.24
CA MET A 147 -19.50 -15.81 0.11
C MET A 147 -18.81 -16.96 -0.65
N ASP A 148 -17.86 -16.65 -1.52
CA ASP A 148 -17.10 -17.60 -2.35
C ASP A 148 -17.95 -18.58 -3.19
N CYS A 149 -19.21 -18.26 -3.50
CA CYS A 149 -20.02 -18.97 -4.50
C CYS A 149 -19.55 -18.62 -5.92
N LYS A 150 -18.41 -19.20 -6.34
CA LYS A 150 -17.71 -18.87 -7.60
C LYS A 150 -18.51 -19.05 -8.89
N ALA A 151 -19.54 -19.90 -8.88
CA ALA A 151 -20.41 -20.15 -10.04
C ALA A 151 -21.63 -19.21 -10.08
N LEU A 152 -21.93 -18.50 -9.00
CA LEU A 152 -23.14 -17.70 -8.87
C LEU A 152 -23.08 -16.49 -9.81
N THR A 153 -24.04 -16.38 -10.72
CA THR A 153 -24.19 -15.25 -11.66
C THR A 153 -25.39 -14.37 -11.30
N THR A 154 -26.53 -15.02 -11.06
CA THR A 154 -27.81 -14.43 -10.65
C THR A 154 -28.54 -15.36 -9.67
N ILE A 155 -29.49 -14.79 -8.94
CA ILE A 155 -30.46 -15.46 -8.08
C ILE A 155 -31.84 -15.14 -8.63
N ALA A 156 -32.57 -16.14 -9.13
CA ALA A 156 -33.94 -15.93 -9.57
C ALA A 156 -34.82 -15.46 -8.41
N LYS A 157 -35.71 -14.51 -8.68
CA LYS A 157 -36.66 -13.93 -7.72
C LYS A 157 -36.03 -13.19 -6.53
N LEU A 158 -34.76 -12.79 -6.59
CA LEU A 158 -34.10 -12.02 -5.53
C LEU A 158 -34.81 -10.71 -5.19
N ASP A 159 -35.46 -10.10 -6.18
CA ASP A 159 -36.30 -8.91 -6.06
C ASP A 159 -37.62 -9.17 -5.32
N GLU A 160 -38.07 -10.43 -5.25
CA GLU A 160 -39.25 -10.85 -4.49
C GLU A 160 -38.92 -11.19 -3.01
N TRP A 161 -37.65 -11.18 -2.60
CA TRP A 161 -37.24 -11.48 -1.22
C TRP A 161 -37.68 -10.38 -0.24
N ASP A 162 -38.13 -10.78 0.95
CA ASP A 162 -38.52 -9.87 2.04
C ASP A 162 -37.33 -9.59 2.98
N PHE A 163 -36.70 -8.42 2.79
CA PHE A 163 -35.59 -7.97 3.62
C PHE A 163 -36.02 -7.14 4.85
N THR A 164 -37.32 -7.00 5.14
CA THR A 164 -37.81 -6.05 6.15
C THR A 164 -37.27 -6.30 7.56
N THR A 165 -36.89 -7.53 7.91
CA THR A 165 -36.30 -7.85 9.22
C THR A 165 -34.77 -7.88 9.22
N VAL A 166 -34.14 -7.83 8.05
CA VAL A 166 -32.69 -7.93 7.86
C VAL A 166 -32.01 -6.60 8.20
N LYS A 167 -30.97 -6.68 9.02
CA LYS A 167 -30.18 -5.53 9.49
C LYS A 167 -28.74 -5.54 8.97
N THR A 168 -28.18 -6.71 8.70
CA THR A 168 -26.80 -6.89 8.25
C THR A 168 -26.73 -7.80 7.02
N MET A 169 -25.88 -7.41 6.06
CA MET A 169 -25.58 -8.16 4.84
C MET A 169 -24.07 -8.16 4.59
N GLU A 170 -23.29 -8.37 5.65
CA GLU A 170 -21.83 -8.35 5.58
C GLU A 170 -21.33 -9.45 4.65
N ALA A 171 -20.51 -9.09 3.67
CA ALA A 171 -19.83 -10.03 2.77
C ALA A 171 -20.75 -11.06 2.08
N ILE A 172 -22.04 -10.74 1.92
CA ILE A 172 -23.05 -11.67 1.41
C ILE A 172 -22.68 -12.27 0.04
N PHE A 173 -22.05 -11.49 -0.85
CA PHE A 173 -21.56 -11.91 -2.15
C PHE A 173 -20.04 -11.87 -2.27
N ALA A 174 -19.30 -11.67 -1.17
CA ALA A 174 -17.85 -11.51 -1.25
C ALA A 174 -17.19 -12.73 -1.93
N GLY A 175 -16.30 -12.49 -2.88
CA GLY A 175 -15.63 -13.53 -3.65
C GLY A 175 -16.51 -14.23 -4.69
N CYS A 176 -17.73 -13.74 -4.97
CA CYS A 176 -18.54 -14.24 -6.08
C CYS A 176 -18.06 -13.65 -7.41
N ASP A 177 -16.97 -14.19 -7.94
CA ASP A 177 -16.24 -13.63 -9.09
C ASP A 177 -17.10 -13.40 -10.35
N LYS A 178 -18.19 -14.16 -10.51
CA LYS A 178 -19.11 -14.11 -11.66
C LYS A 178 -20.44 -13.41 -11.37
N PHE A 179 -20.70 -13.00 -10.12
CA PHE A 179 -21.97 -12.41 -9.75
C PHE A 179 -22.08 -11.02 -10.38
N ASN A 180 -23.16 -10.79 -11.12
CA ASN A 180 -23.38 -9.52 -11.81
C ASN A 180 -24.88 -9.21 -11.97
N GLN A 181 -25.69 -9.56 -10.99
CA GLN A 181 -27.11 -9.21 -10.96
C GLN A 181 -27.32 -7.82 -10.36
N SER A 182 -28.23 -7.04 -10.93
CA SER A 182 -28.66 -5.76 -10.33
C SER A 182 -29.32 -5.99 -8.97
N ILE A 183 -29.03 -5.10 -8.01
CA ILE A 183 -29.71 -5.07 -6.72
C ILE A 183 -30.52 -3.77 -6.66
N THR A 184 -31.83 -3.87 -6.89
CA THR A 184 -32.74 -2.71 -6.95
C THR A 184 -33.99 -2.94 -6.10
N ASN A 185 -33.84 -3.61 -4.95
CA ASN A 185 -34.97 -4.01 -4.12
C ASN A 185 -35.34 -2.88 -3.13
N HIS A 186 -36.56 -2.36 -3.25
CA HIS A 186 -37.11 -1.31 -2.37
C HIS A 186 -37.27 -1.73 -0.89
N THR A 187 -37.06 -3.01 -0.54
CA THR A 187 -37.22 -3.53 0.84
C THR A 187 -35.94 -3.53 1.68
N LEU A 188 -34.79 -3.08 1.14
CA LEU A 188 -33.51 -3.01 1.87
C LEU A 188 -33.45 -1.90 2.94
N THR A 189 -34.56 -1.24 3.25
CA THR A 189 -34.64 0.00 4.05
C THR A 189 -34.10 -0.12 5.48
N ASN A 190 -34.03 -1.33 6.05
CA ASN A 190 -33.57 -1.57 7.42
C ASN A 190 -32.12 -2.07 7.52
N VAL A 191 -31.44 -2.27 6.39
CA VAL A 191 -30.05 -2.74 6.39
C VAL A 191 -29.12 -1.61 6.82
N THR A 192 -28.50 -1.78 7.98
CA THR A 192 -27.59 -0.80 8.59
C THR A 192 -26.12 -1.12 8.36
N ASP A 193 -25.79 -2.35 7.95
CA ASP A 193 -24.42 -2.78 7.70
C ASP A 193 -24.30 -3.52 6.36
N MET A 194 -23.48 -2.97 5.46
CA MET A 194 -23.18 -3.51 4.12
C MET A 194 -21.67 -3.68 3.93
N LEU A 195 -20.94 -3.89 5.03
CA LEU A 195 -19.51 -4.15 5.01
C LEU A 195 -19.17 -5.27 4.03
N GLN A 196 -18.22 -5.03 3.12
CA GLN A 196 -17.68 -6.04 2.18
C GLN A 196 -18.70 -6.72 1.25
N MET A 197 -19.92 -6.18 1.10
CA MET A 197 -21.05 -6.87 0.43
C MET A 197 -20.69 -7.53 -0.90
N PHE A 198 -19.87 -6.87 -1.74
CA PHE A 198 -19.39 -7.34 -3.04
C PHE A 198 -17.87 -7.43 -3.12
N MET A 199 -17.16 -7.54 -1.98
CA MET A 199 -15.70 -7.59 -1.99
C MET A 199 -15.19 -8.68 -2.94
N ASN A 200 -14.27 -8.33 -3.82
CA ASN A 200 -13.64 -9.19 -4.83
C ASN A 200 -14.62 -9.80 -5.86
N CYS A 201 -15.80 -9.20 -6.07
CA CYS A 201 -16.67 -9.53 -7.21
C CYS A 201 -16.13 -8.89 -8.49
N VAL A 202 -15.09 -9.48 -9.08
CA VAL A 202 -14.33 -8.89 -10.19
C VAL A 202 -15.14 -8.62 -11.47
N GLN A 203 -16.26 -9.30 -11.69
CA GLN A 203 -17.17 -9.06 -12.82
C GLN A 203 -18.37 -8.16 -12.49
N PHE A 204 -18.48 -7.67 -11.25
CA PHE A 204 -19.64 -6.90 -10.83
C PHE A 204 -19.60 -5.46 -11.38
N ASN A 205 -20.58 -5.13 -12.22
CA ASN A 205 -20.80 -3.79 -12.76
C ASN A 205 -22.30 -3.50 -13.02
N SER A 206 -23.19 -4.29 -12.43
CA SER A 206 -24.63 -4.07 -12.55
C SER A 206 -25.09 -2.90 -11.66
N PRO A 207 -26.19 -2.22 -12.05
CA PRO A 207 -26.77 -1.14 -11.26
C PRO A 207 -27.09 -1.56 -9.82
N VAL A 208 -26.77 -0.67 -8.89
CA VAL A 208 -27.07 -0.83 -7.47
C VAL A 208 -27.90 0.34 -6.94
N ASP A 209 -29.10 0.04 -6.46
CA ASP A 209 -30.06 0.94 -5.83
C ASP A 209 -30.47 0.38 -4.46
N PHE A 210 -30.00 1.02 -3.39
CA PHE A 210 -30.30 0.65 -2.01
C PHE A 210 -31.51 1.37 -1.42
N GLY A 211 -32.26 2.10 -2.24
CA GLY A 211 -33.41 2.90 -1.83
C GLY A 211 -33.06 3.87 -0.71
N ASN A 212 -33.92 3.89 0.32
CA ASN A 212 -33.79 4.79 1.49
C ASN A 212 -33.04 4.14 2.67
N SER A 213 -32.28 3.07 2.44
CA SER A 213 -31.44 2.51 3.50
C SER A 213 -30.28 3.47 3.81
N ALA A 214 -30.07 3.75 5.09
CA ALA A 214 -29.05 4.68 5.57
C ALA A 214 -27.99 3.91 6.38
N PRO A 215 -27.12 3.12 5.72
CA PRO A 215 -26.16 2.25 6.38
C PRO A 215 -25.15 3.04 7.21
N LEU A 216 -24.75 2.48 8.35
CA LEU A 216 -23.71 2.99 9.24
C LEU A 216 -22.31 2.66 8.69
N SER A 217 -22.16 1.54 7.99
CA SER A 217 -20.91 1.12 7.37
C SER A 217 -21.10 0.63 5.93
N LEU A 218 -20.23 1.16 5.06
CA LEU A 218 -20.05 0.75 3.67
C LEU A 218 -18.59 0.32 3.42
N GLY A 219 -17.91 -0.07 4.49
CA GLY A 219 -16.49 -0.38 4.45
C GLY A 219 -16.21 -1.51 3.46
N SER A 220 -15.25 -1.31 2.58
CA SER A 220 -14.82 -2.30 1.60
C SER A 220 -15.91 -2.89 0.70
N MET A 221 -17.08 -2.24 0.60
CA MET A 221 -18.27 -2.79 -0.04
C MET A 221 -18.02 -3.31 -1.47
N PHE A 222 -17.27 -2.57 -2.26
CA PHE A 222 -16.89 -2.90 -3.63
C PHE A 222 -15.38 -3.13 -3.79
N THR A 223 -14.63 -3.33 -2.69
CA THR A 223 -13.18 -3.54 -2.78
C THR A 223 -12.87 -4.66 -3.77
N GLY A 224 -12.01 -4.43 -4.75
CA GLY A 224 -11.62 -5.43 -5.75
C GLY A 224 -12.61 -5.63 -6.90
N CYS A 225 -13.74 -4.92 -6.94
CA CYS A 225 -14.62 -4.91 -8.11
C CYS A 225 -14.00 -4.04 -9.23
N THR A 226 -13.03 -4.60 -9.95
CA THR A 226 -12.13 -3.84 -10.84
C THR A 226 -12.84 -3.07 -11.96
N ILE A 227 -13.95 -3.59 -12.47
CA ILE A 227 -14.75 -2.97 -13.54
C ILE A 227 -15.94 -2.15 -13.03
N PHE A 228 -16.16 -2.09 -11.71
CA PHE A 228 -17.35 -1.46 -11.15
C PHE A 228 -17.38 0.04 -11.41
N ASN A 229 -18.46 0.50 -12.04
CA ASN A 229 -18.70 1.90 -12.37
C ASN A 229 -20.22 2.16 -12.52
N ASN A 230 -21.08 1.54 -11.71
CA ASN A 230 -22.54 1.57 -11.95
C ASN A 230 -23.35 1.67 -10.65
N ILE A 231 -23.20 2.78 -9.92
CA ILE A 231 -24.01 3.06 -8.74
C ILE A 231 -25.17 3.99 -9.10
N VAL A 232 -26.37 3.69 -8.60
CA VAL A 232 -27.58 4.48 -8.85
C VAL A 232 -27.90 5.36 -7.66
N THR A 233 -28.12 4.76 -6.49
CA THR A 233 -28.65 5.46 -5.30
C THR A 233 -28.17 4.79 -4.01
N ILE A 234 -27.67 5.62 -3.10
CA ILE A 234 -27.30 5.21 -1.74
C ILE A 234 -27.41 6.40 -0.78
N ASP A 235 -28.13 6.24 0.33
CA ASP A 235 -28.20 7.26 1.38
C ASP A 235 -27.00 7.12 2.32
N THR A 236 -26.05 8.04 2.19
CA THR A 236 -24.83 8.10 3.01
C THR A 236 -24.98 8.96 4.26
N SER A 237 -26.17 9.54 4.51
CA SER A 237 -26.40 10.52 5.57
C SER A 237 -26.04 10.04 6.98
N LYS A 238 -26.05 8.71 7.22
CA LYS A 238 -25.67 8.09 8.50
C LYS A 238 -24.35 7.32 8.46
N ALA A 239 -23.70 7.23 7.30
CA ALA A 239 -22.48 6.45 7.13
C ALA A 239 -21.35 7.04 7.98
N LYS A 240 -20.81 6.25 8.91
CA LYS A 240 -19.63 6.60 9.71
C LYS A 240 -18.35 6.08 9.09
N ASN A 241 -18.43 4.94 8.42
CA ASN A 241 -17.30 4.23 7.83
C ASN A 241 -17.50 4.04 6.32
N LEU A 242 -16.69 4.74 5.51
CA LEU A 242 -16.60 4.61 4.06
C LEU A 242 -15.24 4.01 3.63
N SER A 243 -14.47 3.47 4.58
CA SER A 243 -13.10 3.02 4.34
C SER A 243 -13.06 1.97 3.24
N ASN A 244 -12.14 2.07 2.29
CA ASN A 244 -11.90 1.11 1.21
C ASN A 244 -13.11 0.82 0.32
N MET A 245 -14.20 1.59 0.40
CA MET A 245 -15.47 1.28 -0.27
C MET A 245 -15.29 0.91 -1.75
N PHE A 246 -14.42 1.63 -2.47
CA PHE A 246 -14.09 1.40 -3.87
C PHE A 246 -12.63 0.99 -4.09
N SER A 247 -11.93 0.54 -3.06
CA SER A 247 -10.52 0.16 -3.19
C SER A 247 -10.32 -0.84 -4.34
N SER A 248 -9.40 -0.55 -5.25
CA SER A 248 -9.11 -1.32 -6.46
C SER A 248 -10.24 -1.40 -7.50
N CYS A 249 -11.25 -0.53 -7.44
CA CYS A 249 -12.21 -0.32 -8.53
C CYS A 249 -11.59 0.54 -9.64
N ILE A 250 -10.75 -0.06 -10.47
CA ILE A 250 -9.96 0.59 -11.53
C ILE A 250 -10.82 1.48 -12.45
N ALA A 251 -12.02 1.02 -12.82
CA ALA A 251 -12.94 1.71 -13.72
C ALA A 251 -13.84 2.76 -13.04
N PHE A 252 -13.86 2.85 -11.71
CA PHE A 252 -14.82 3.68 -11.00
C PHE A 252 -14.59 5.18 -11.25
N ASN A 253 -15.62 5.86 -11.76
CA ASN A 253 -15.59 7.29 -12.07
C ASN A 253 -17.01 7.89 -12.10
N GLN A 254 -17.90 7.49 -11.19
CA GLN A 254 -19.31 7.93 -11.16
C GLN A 254 -19.48 9.30 -10.50
N SER A 255 -20.08 10.27 -11.20
CA SER A 255 -20.29 11.64 -10.71
C SER A 255 -21.27 11.73 -9.55
N TYR A 256 -22.18 10.75 -9.43
CA TYR A 256 -23.17 10.67 -8.36
C TYR A 256 -22.56 10.74 -6.96
N VAL A 257 -21.32 10.26 -6.78
CA VAL A 257 -20.58 10.31 -5.51
C VAL A 257 -20.44 11.73 -4.94
N GLY A 258 -20.44 12.75 -5.80
CA GLY A 258 -20.37 14.15 -5.38
C GLY A 258 -21.64 14.67 -4.69
N THR A 259 -22.75 13.92 -4.76
CA THR A 259 -24.06 14.27 -4.14
C THR A 259 -24.23 13.71 -2.73
N TRP A 260 -23.31 12.84 -2.31
CA TRP A 260 -23.39 12.11 -1.04
C TRP A 260 -23.36 13.02 0.19
N GLN A 261 -24.10 12.62 1.22
CA GLN A 261 -24.19 13.32 2.50
C GLN A 261 -23.23 12.70 3.51
N VAL A 262 -21.96 13.10 3.48
CA VAL A 262 -20.90 12.48 4.30
C VAL A 262 -20.67 13.16 5.67
N SER A 263 -21.63 13.95 6.16
CA SER A 263 -21.46 14.74 7.39
C SER A 263 -21.25 13.89 8.65
N ASN A 264 -21.64 12.61 8.65
CA ASN A 264 -21.39 11.67 9.74
C ASN A 264 -20.14 10.79 9.53
N ALA A 265 -19.48 10.90 8.38
CA ALA A 265 -18.31 10.08 8.07
C ALA A 265 -17.14 10.48 8.97
N THR A 266 -16.51 9.48 9.59
CA THR A 266 -15.30 9.64 10.41
C THR A 266 -14.08 9.00 9.74
N ASN A 267 -14.31 8.02 8.86
CA ASN A 267 -13.26 7.24 8.23
C ASN A 267 -13.44 7.21 6.70
N LEU A 268 -12.51 7.84 5.97
CA LEU A 268 -12.39 7.83 4.51
C LEU A 268 -11.16 7.03 4.04
N ALA A 269 -10.55 6.25 4.92
CA ALA A 269 -9.29 5.59 4.65
C ALA A 269 -9.41 4.65 3.43
N GLY A 270 -8.58 4.85 2.42
CA GLY A 270 -8.53 4.03 1.22
C GLY A 270 -9.79 4.03 0.36
N MET A 271 -10.75 4.92 0.61
CA MET A 271 -12.08 4.91 -0.04
C MET A 271 -12.01 4.75 -1.56
N PHE A 272 -11.06 5.42 -2.22
CA PHE A 272 -10.82 5.34 -3.67
C PHE A 272 -9.44 4.76 -4.01
N ALA A 273 -8.75 4.12 -3.07
CA ALA A 273 -7.39 3.62 -3.31
C ALA A 273 -7.37 2.70 -4.55
N GLY A 274 -6.51 2.96 -5.54
CA GLY A 274 -6.42 2.17 -6.77
C GLY A 274 -7.51 2.44 -7.81
N CYS A 275 -8.43 3.39 -7.58
CA CYS A 275 -9.39 3.84 -8.59
C CYS A 275 -8.70 4.70 -9.65
N ILE A 276 -7.99 4.06 -10.59
CA ILE A 276 -7.18 4.73 -11.61
C ILE A 276 -7.99 5.75 -12.41
N SER A 277 -9.25 5.42 -12.76
CA SER A 277 -10.11 6.26 -13.60
C SER A 277 -10.79 7.41 -12.85
N PHE A 278 -10.74 7.42 -11.51
CA PHE A 278 -11.53 8.33 -10.70
C PHE A 278 -11.08 9.79 -10.85
N ASN A 279 -12.01 10.67 -11.22
CA ASN A 279 -11.77 12.11 -11.37
C ASN A 279 -13.05 12.95 -11.17
N GLN A 280 -13.88 12.59 -10.19
CA GLN A 280 -15.15 13.26 -9.92
C GLN A 280 -15.03 14.30 -8.79
N SER A 281 -15.83 15.37 -8.87
CA SER A 281 -15.81 16.45 -7.89
C SER A 281 -16.39 15.99 -6.54
N LEU A 282 -15.67 16.29 -5.46
CA LEU A 282 -16.05 15.99 -4.07
C LEU A 282 -16.12 17.25 -3.20
N ASN A 283 -16.03 18.43 -3.81
CA ASN A 283 -15.93 19.71 -3.09
C ASN A 283 -17.25 20.14 -2.40
N ASN A 284 -18.34 19.39 -2.58
CA ASN A 284 -19.61 19.63 -1.88
C ASN A 284 -19.74 18.82 -0.58
N TRP A 285 -18.77 17.97 -0.27
CA TRP A 285 -18.80 17.14 0.92
C TRP A 285 -18.55 17.94 2.20
N ASN A 286 -19.36 17.66 3.23
CA ASN A 286 -19.10 18.12 4.58
C ASN A 286 -18.23 17.09 5.31
N THR A 287 -16.93 17.34 5.39
CA THR A 287 -15.95 16.43 6.01
C THR A 287 -15.61 16.75 7.46
N ALA A 288 -16.39 17.62 8.14
CA ALA A 288 -16.03 18.15 9.46
C ALA A 288 -15.81 17.09 10.55
N ASN A 289 -16.38 15.89 10.40
CA ASN A 289 -16.23 14.77 11.34
C ASN A 289 -15.16 13.75 10.93
N VAL A 290 -14.52 13.92 9.77
CA VAL A 290 -13.48 13.00 9.30
C VAL A 290 -12.24 13.11 10.17
N THR A 291 -11.77 11.97 10.68
CA THR A 291 -10.54 11.86 11.47
C THR A 291 -9.43 11.11 10.73
N ASP A 292 -9.79 10.27 9.75
CA ASP A 292 -8.86 9.42 9.00
C ASP A 292 -9.05 9.59 7.47
N MET A 293 -7.99 10.07 6.81
CA MET A 293 -7.88 10.23 5.35
C MET A 293 -6.73 9.40 4.77
N THR A 294 -6.29 8.37 5.50
CA THR A 294 -5.19 7.49 5.08
C THR A 294 -5.46 6.93 3.70
N ALA A 295 -4.54 7.11 2.75
CA ALA A 295 -4.63 6.52 1.42
C ALA A 295 -5.92 6.80 0.63
N THR A 296 -6.74 7.81 0.99
CA THR A 296 -8.08 8.02 0.41
C THR A 296 -8.08 8.02 -1.12
N PHE A 297 -7.08 8.62 -1.75
CA PHE A 297 -6.91 8.66 -3.21
C PHE A 297 -5.67 7.90 -3.70
N SER A 298 -5.01 7.10 -2.86
CA SER A 298 -3.75 6.43 -3.22
C SER A 298 -3.90 5.62 -4.51
N GLY A 299 -3.16 5.94 -5.56
CA GLY A 299 -3.22 5.28 -6.86
C GLY A 299 -4.32 5.80 -7.81
N CYS A 300 -5.07 6.83 -7.43
CA CYS A 300 -6.00 7.54 -8.33
C CYS A 300 -5.22 8.41 -9.33
N LYS A 301 -4.63 7.78 -10.35
CA LYS A 301 -3.73 8.44 -11.31
C LYS A 301 -4.39 9.61 -12.05
N ASN A 302 -5.70 9.54 -12.32
CA ASN A 302 -6.44 10.59 -13.04
C ASN A 302 -7.04 11.67 -12.14
N PHE A 303 -7.00 11.51 -10.82
CA PHE A 303 -7.69 12.42 -9.91
C PHE A 303 -7.03 13.80 -9.90
N ASN A 304 -7.80 14.83 -10.24
CA ASN A 304 -7.35 16.23 -10.27
C ASN A 304 -8.51 17.20 -10.02
N GLN A 305 -9.29 16.96 -8.96
CA GLN A 305 -10.47 17.75 -8.60
C GLN A 305 -10.22 18.60 -7.34
N PRO A 306 -10.88 19.78 -7.21
CA PRO A 306 -10.72 20.64 -6.05
C PRO A 306 -11.22 19.97 -4.77
N LEU A 307 -10.50 20.20 -3.67
CA LEU A 307 -10.82 19.74 -2.31
C LEU A 307 -10.68 20.87 -1.28
N ASN A 308 -10.66 22.13 -1.74
CA ASN A 308 -10.38 23.29 -0.90
C ASN A 308 -11.53 23.65 0.07
N SER A 309 -12.73 23.08 -0.12
CA SER A 309 -13.86 23.21 0.81
C SER A 309 -13.85 22.19 1.95
N TRP A 310 -12.98 21.18 1.89
CA TRP A 310 -12.95 20.14 2.91
C TRP A 310 -12.52 20.74 4.25
N ASN A 311 -13.30 20.46 5.29
CA ASN A 311 -12.92 20.76 6.66
C ASN A 311 -12.07 19.60 7.19
N THR A 312 -10.80 19.87 7.46
CA THR A 312 -9.81 18.88 7.93
C THR A 312 -9.41 19.07 9.39
N ALA A 313 -10.08 19.95 10.16
CA ALA A 313 -9.70 20.33 11.51
C ALA A 313 -9.74 19.17 12.54
N ASN A 314 -10.41 18.07 12.20
CA ASN A 314 -10.46 16.85 13.02
C ASN A 314 -9.58 15.70 12.49
N VAL A 315 -8.94 15.88 11.33
CA VAL A 315 -8.10 14.84 10.72
C VAL A 315 -6.80 14.69 11.51
N THR A 316 -6.46 13.43 11.81
CA THR A 316 -5.23 13.05 12.51
C THR A 316 -4.28 12.24 11.62
N GLN A 317 -4.83 11.47 10.67
CA GLN A 317 -4.08 10.60 9.76
C GLN A 317 -4.25 11.05 8.30
N MET A 318 -3.15 11.43 7.62
CA MET A 318 -3.10 11.82 6.21
C MET A 318 -1.98 11.12 5.40
N HIS A 319 -1.36 10.10 5.98
CA HIS A 319 -0.35 9.32 5.28
C HIS A 319 -0.92 8.63 4.03
N TYR A 320 -0.12 8.57 2.97
CA TYR A 320 -0.48 8.02 1.66
C TYR A 320 -1.67 8.68 0.93
N THR A 321 -2.31 9.75 1.44
CA THR A 321 -3.59 10.26 0.90
C THR A 321 -3.61 10.45 -0.61
N PHE A 322 -2.54 10.99 -1.21
CA PHE A 322 -2.39 11.19 -2.64
C PHE A 322 -1.26 10.36 -3.26
N GLN A 323 -0.77 9.32 -2.58
CA GLN A 323 0.31 8.50 -3.12
C GLN A 323 -0.04 8.03 -4.54
N ASP A 324 0.88 8.18 -5.50
CA ASP A 324 0.73 7.83 -6.92
C ASP A 324 -0.44 8.51 -7.64
N CYS A 325 -0.96 9.64 -7.12
CA CYS A 325 -1.86 10.54 -7.84
C CYS A 325 -1.08 11.41 -8.83
N ILE A 326 -0.63 10.81 -9.94
CA ILE A 326 0.23 11.43 -10.96
C ILE A 326 -0.29 12.81 -11.42
N ASN A 327 -1.60 12.93 -11.66
CA ASN A 327 -2.20 14.16 -12.21
C ASN A 327 -2.67 15.17 -11.17
N PHE A 328 -2.60 14.86 -9.87
CA PHE A 328 -3.14 15.74 -8.85
C PHE A 328 -2.33 17.03 -8.73
N ASN A 329 -2.98 18.18 -8.94
CA ASN A 329 -2.36 19.49 -8.82
C ASN A 329 -3.39 20.57 -8.43
N LYS A 330 -4.28 20.25 -7.48
CA LYS A 330 -5.28 21.20 -6.97
C LYS A 330 -4.90 21.77 -5.61
N PHE A 331 -5.27 23.02 -5.40
CA PHE A 331 -4.93 23.75 -4.18
C PHE A 331 -5.62 23.14 -2.96
N ILE A 332 -4.81 22.85 -1.93
CA ILE A 332 -5.21 22.29 -0.62
C ILE A 332 -4.53 23.03 0.53
N GLY A 333 -3.99 24.22 0.27
CA GLY A 333 -3.33 25.04 1.30
C GLY A 333 -4.28 25.53 2.39
N SER A 334 -5.60 25.51 2.15
CA SER A 334 -6.65 25.89 3.11
C SER A 334 -6.97 24.82 4.16
N TRP A 335 -6.37 23.64 4.08
CA TRP A 335 -6.60 22.56 5.05
C TRP A 335 -5.99 22.90 6.41
N ASP A 336 -6.80 22.78 7.47
CA ASP A 336 -6.32 22.77 8.85
C ASP A 336 -5.64 21.43 9.14
N THR A 337 -4.33 21.48 9.36
CA THR A 337 -3.48 20.32 9.61
C THR A 337 -2.99 20.24 11.06
N ALA A 338 -3.48 21.10 11.95
CA ALA A 338 -2.95 21.23 13.32
C ALA A 338 -3.05 19.96 14.16
N LYS A 339 -3.99 19.05 13.87
CA LYS A 339 -4.14 17.76 14.57
C LYS A 339 -3.46 16.58 13.87
N VAL A 340 -2.87 16.80 12.69
CA VAL A 340 -2.27 15.72 11.90
C VAL A 340 -0.96 15.27 12.53
N VAL A 341 -0.80 13.96 12.70
CA VAL A 341 0.42 13.33 13.25
C VAL A 341 1.16 12.45 12.23
N ALA A 342 0.47 11.99 11.17
CA ALA A 342 1.01 11.11 10.12
C ALA A 342 0.86 11.74 8.71
N MET A 343 2.00 11.98 8.04
CA MET A 343 2.10 12.57 6.68
C MET A 343 3.08 11.82 5.77
N GLU A 344 3.57 10.66 6.17
CA GLU A 344 4.50 9.87 5.36
C GLU A 344 3.89 9.53 4.00
N ARG A 345 4.71 9.64 2.95
CA ARG A 345 4.32 9.38 1.55
C ARG A 345 3.07 10.12 1.04
N MET A 346 2.59 11.18 1.71
CA MET A 346 1.32 11.83 1.37
C MET A 346 1.20 12.20 -0.11
N PHE A 347 2.29 12.68 -0.73
CA PHE A 347 2.37 13.05 -2.15
C PHE A 347 3.36 12.17 -2.95
N SER A 348 3.84 11.07 -2.38
CA SER A 348 4.81 10.18 -3.06
C SER A 348 4.29 9.79 -4.44
N GLY A 349 5.00 10.10 -5.53
CA GLY A 349 4.59 9.80 -6.91
C GLY A 349 3.66 10.83 -7.56
N CYS A 350 3.29 11.92 -6.88
CA CYS A 350 2.53 13.03 -7.46
C CYS A 350 3.43 13.90 -8.35
N THR A 351 3.76 13.44 -9.56
CA THR A 351 4.70 14.12 -10.45
C THR A 351 4.24 15.54 -10.85
N ASN A 352 2.94 15.79 -10.95
CA ASN A 352 2.40 17.10 -11.35
C ASN A 352 2.12 18.05 -10.18
N PHE A 353 2.23 17.60 -8.93
CA PHE A 353 1.85 18.40 -7.78
C PHE A 353 2.83 19.57 -7.55
N ASN A 354 2.31 20.79 -7.55
CA ASN A 354 3.08 22.01 -7.32
C ASN A 354 2.21 23.11 -6.70
N GLN A 355 1.44 22.79 -5.66
CA GLN A 355 0.53 23.74 -5.00
C GLN A 355 1.06 24.18 -3.64
N ALA A 356 0.82 25.44 -3.29
CA ALA A 356 1.32 26.03 -2.05
C ALA A 356 0.71 25.36 -0.81
N LEU A 357 1.57 25.08 0.18
CA LEU A 357 1.25 24.47 1.48
C LEU A 357 1.73 25.33 2.66
N ILE A 358 1.86 26.65 2.42
CA ILE A 358 2.54 27.58 3.33
C ILE A 358 1.86 27.70 4.70
N ASP A 359 0.54 27.55 4.75
CA ASP A 359 -0.28 27.72 5.95
C ASP A 359 -0.48 26.42 6.75
N TRP A 360 0.12 25.31 6.32
CA TRP A 360 0.00 24.04 7.03
C TRP A 360 0.75 24.07 8.37
N ASN A 361 0.09 23.58 9.42
CA ASN A 361 0.68 23.38 10.73
C ASN A 361 1.16 21.94 10.87
N VAL A 362 2.48 21.76 10.80
CA VAL A 362 3.13 20.44 10.89
C VAL A 362 3.82 20.19 12.23
N ALA A 363 3.53 21.00 13.26
CA ALA A 363 4.22 20.96 14.55
C ALA A 363 4.06 19.62 15.30
N ASN A 364 3.01 18.85 14.99
CA ASN A 364 2.72 17.56 15.63
C ASN A 364 3.19 16.35 14.80
N VAL A 365 3.80 16.57 13.63
CA VAL A 365 4.26 15.50 12.75
C VAL A 365 5.68 15.09 13.14
N ALA A 366 5.87 13.81 13.44
CA ALA A 366 7.19 13.26 13.80
C ALA A 366 7.93 12.63 12.60
N ASN A 367 7.20 12.22 11.56
CA ASN A 367 7.71 11.47 10.41
C ASN A 367 7.19 12.07 9.09
N MET A 368 8.09 12.59 8.26
CA MET A 368 7.79 13.06 6.90
C MET A 368 8.55 12.26 5.83
N SER A 369 8.91 11.01 6.15
CA SER A 369 9.63 10.15 5.21
C SER A 369 8.85 10.04 3.90
N PHE A 370 9.56 10.17 2.77
CA PHE A 370 9.00 10.05 1.42
C PHE A 370 7.86 11.03 1.07
N MET A 371 7.58 12.08 1.87
CA MET A 371 6.38 12.92 1.69
C MET A 371 6.23 13.47 0.27
N PHE A 372 7.32 13.89 -0.38
CA PHE A 372 7.36 14.40 -1.75
C PHE A 372 8.20 13.51 -2.69
N TYR A 373 8.44 12.25 -2.34
CA TYR A 373 9.20 11.31 -3.17
C TYR A 373 8.66 11.31 -4.61
N GLN A 374 9.50 11.56 -5.61
CA GLN A 374 9.14 11.66 -7.03
C GLN A 374 8.13 12.75 -7.41
N CYS A 375 7.95 13.79 -6.58
CA CYS A 375 7.23 15.00 -6.98
C CYS A 375 8.12 15.89 -7.86
N THR A 376 8.33 15.49 -9.12
CA THR A 376 9.29 16.13 -10.04
C THR A 376 9.03 17.63 -10.27
N ASN A 377 7.77 18.07 -10.28
CA ASN A 377 7.38 19.47 -10.47
C ASN A 377 7.27 20.30 -9.19
N PHE A 378 7.41 19.68 -8.01
CA PHE A 378 7.20 20.38 -6.75
C PHE A 378 8.30 21.42 -6.48
N ASN A 379 7.92 22.68 -6.31
CA ASN A 379 8.82 23.79 -6.02
C ASN A 379 8.15 24.88 -5.17
N GLN A 380 7.50 24.49 -4.08
CA GLN A 380 6.71 25.39 -3.22
C GLN A 380 7.41 25.72 -1.91
N PHE A 381 7.15 26.91 -1.40
CA PHE A 381 7.80 27.43 -0.20
C PHE A 381 7.29 26.74 1.07
N LEU A 382 8.22 26.17 1.85
CA LEU A 382 7.93 25.40 3.08
C LEU A 382 8.64 25.97 4.33
N ASN A 383 9.29 27.13 4.22
CA ASN A 383 10.17 27.64 5.29
C ASN A 383 9.41 28.11 6.55
N ASN A 384 8.07 28.22 6.49
CA ASN A 384 7.23 28.60 7.64
C ASN A 384 6.83 27.41 8.52
N TRP A 385 7.14 26.19 8.08
CA TRP A 385 6.78 24.99 8.83
C TRP A 385 7.57 24.87 10.14
N ASN A 386 6.86 24.64 11.25
CA ASN A 386 7.48 24.25 12.51
C ASN A 386 7.87 22.77 12.47
N THR A 387 9.14 22.49 12.18
CA THR A 387 9.68 21.14 12.01
C THR A 387 10.35 20.55 13.25
N SER A 388 10.22 21.21 14.42
CA SER A 388 10.94 20.83 15.65
C SER A 388 10.62 19.41 16.19
N SER A 389 9.47 18.86 15.83
CA SER A 389 9.03 17.51 16.21
C SER A 389 9.54 16.40 15.27
N LEU A 390 10.12 16.75 14.11
CA LEU A 390 10.59 15.75 13.16
C LEU A 390 11.75 14.93 13.73
N THR A 391 11.63 13.61 13.63
CA THR A 391 12.69 12.65 14.00
C THR A 391 13.38 12.03 12.77
N THR A 392 12.70 12.06 11.62
CA THR A 392 13.21 11.53 10.34
C THR A 392 12.66 12.32 9.15
N THR A 393 13.54 12.58 8.17
CA THR A 393 13.22 13.22 6.87
C THR A 393 13.73 12.39 5.69
N GLN A 394 14.01 11.10 5.92
CA GLN A 394 14.60 10.24 4.90
C GLN A 394 13.73 10.22 3.64
N TRP A 395 14.39 10.26 2.48
CA TRP A 395 13.75 10.22 1.16
C TRP A 395 12.74 11.34 0.84
N MET A 396 12.62 12.39 1.68
CA MET A 396 11.50 13.33 1.60
C MET A 396 11.36 14.03 0.24
N PHE A 397 12.46 14.46 -0.38
CA PHE A 397 12.49 15.18 -1.66
C PHE A 397 13.20 14.41 -2.78
N VAL A 398 13.41 13.08 -2.64
CA VAL A 398 14.09 12.31 -3.69
C VAL A 398 13.37 12.48 -5.02
N ASP A 399 14.12 12.74 -6.09
CA ASP A 399 13.61 12.99 -7.44
C ASP A 399 12.70 14.24 -7.55
N CYS A 400 12.70 15.16 -6.58
CA CYS A 400 12.13 16.51 -6.74
C CYS A 400 13.06 17.40 -7.57
N VAL A 401 13.18 17.09 -8.86
CA VAL A 401 14.09 17.74 -9.82
C VAL A 401 14.00 19.27 -9.79
N ASN A 402 12.79 19.82 -9.71
CA ASN A 402 12.55 21.27 -9.74
C ASN A 402 12.62 21.97 -8.39
N PHE A 403 12.77 21.24 -7.28
CA PHE A 403 12.73 21.84 -5.95
C PHE A 403 13.97 22.68 -5.67
N ASN A 404 13.75 23.97 -5.37
CA ASN A 404 14.82 24.91 -5.02
C ASN A 404 14.33 26.00 -4.05
N GLN A 405 13.45 25.65 -3.12
CA GLN A 405 12.93 26.58 -2.12
C GLN A 405 13.71 26.51 -0.80
N SER A 406 13.80 27.66 -0.12
CA SER A 406 14.56 27.76 1.12
C SER A 406 13.93 26.91 2.25
N LEU A 407 14.78 26.23 3.00
CA LEU A 407 14.47 25.43 4.19
C LEU A 407 15.29 25.87 5.41
N SER A 408 15.84 27.08 5.37
CA SER A 408 16.79 27.59 6.37
C SER A 408 16.21 27.73 7.78
N ASN A 409 14.90 27.89 7.91
CA ASN A 409 14.20 28.04 9.19
C ASN A 409 13.80 26.70 9.82
N TRP A 410 14.01 25.58 9.11
CA TRP A 410 13.66 24.28 9.65
C TRP A 410 14.51 23.93 10.88
N ASN A 411 13.84 23.50 11.95
CA ASN A 411 14.49 22.98 13.14
C ASN A 411 14.67 21.46 13.02
N VAL A 412 15.85 21.04 12.56
CA VAL A 412 16.20 19.62 12.41
C VAL A 412 16.94 19.04 13.63
N SER A 413 16.94 19.71 14.77
CA SER A 413 17.72 19.29 15.96
C SER A 413 17.28 17.97 16.59
N SER A 414 16.08 17.49 16.26
CA SER A 414 15.52 16.20 16.66
C SER A 414 15.73 15.09 15.62
N VAL A 415 16.16 15.45 14.40
CA VAL A 415 16.32 14.50 13.29
C VAL A 415 17.56 13.64 13.50
N THR A 416 17.38 12.32 13.31
CA THR A 416 18.46 11.33 13.42
C THR A 416 18.86 10.74 12.07
N ASN A 417 17.94 10.70 11.11
CA ASN A 417 18.13 10.11 9.79
C ASN A 417 17.80 11.13 8.68
N MET A 418 18.80 11.47 7.87
CA MET A 418 18.69 12.35 6.69
C MET A 418 19.03 11.61 5.37
N GLU A 419 19.02 10.27 5.38
CA GLU A 419 19.36 9.46 4.23
C GLU A 419 18.52 9.86 3.01
N LEU A 420 19.19 10.05 1.87
CA LEU A 420 18.58 10.31 0.57
C LEU A 420 17.76 11.61 0.46
N MET A 421 17.67 12.45 1.49
CA MET A 421 16.67 13.51 1.59
C MET A 421 16.51 14.38 0.32
N PHE A 422 17.60 14.72 -0.37
CA PHE A 422 17.60 15.52 -1.59
C PHE A 422 18.14 14.78 -2.82
N LYS A 423 18.27 13.45 -2.80
CA LYS A 423 18.84 12.72 -3.94
C LYS A 423 18.11 13.08 -5.24
N ASN A 424 18.85 13.45 -6.28
CA ASN A 424 18.36 13.85 -7.59
C ASN A 424 17.47 15.12 -7.59
N CYS A 425 17.56 15.97 -6.56
CA CYS A 425 17.10 17.36 -6.64
C CYS A 425 18.10 18.21 -7.44
N THR A 426 18.11 18.06 -8.76
CA THR A 426 19.15 18.67 -9.62
C THR A 426 19.20 20.19 -9.54
N ASN A 427 18.07 20.87 -9.30
CA ASN A 427 18.01 22.33 -9.15
C ASN A 427 18.26 22.85 -7.73
N PHE A 428 18.33 21.99 -6.73
CA PHE A 428 18.44 22.41 -5.34
C PHE A 428 19.79 23.06 -5.05
N ASN A 429 19.77 24.31 -4.61
CA ASN A 429 20.96 25.09 -4.25
C ASN A 429 20.66 26.12 -3.15
N GLN A 430 19.97 25.70 -2.09
CA GLN A 430 19.55 26.58 -0.99
C GLN A 430 20.43 26.40 0.26
N PRO A 431 20.68 27.48 1.03
CA PRO A 431 21.56 27.42 2.19
C PRO A 431 20.93 26.60 3.33
N LEU A 432 21.70 25.64 3.85
CA LEU A 432 21.31 24.76 4.97
C LEU A 432 22.27 24.87 6.18
N ASN A 433 23.21 25.82 6.14
CA ASN A 433 24.30 25.89 7.11
C ASN A 433 23.82 26.12 8.57
N ASN A 434 22.61 26.66 8.76
CA ASN A 434 22.05 26.93 10.09
C ASN A 434 21.41 25.70 10.75
N TRP A 435 21.34 24.57 10.05
CA TRP A 435 20.76 23.34 10.59
C TRP A 435 21.61 22.76 11.73
N ASN A 436 20.95 22.46 12.86
CA ASN A 436 21.58 21.73 13.96
C ASN A 436 21.53 20.22 13.70
N THR A 437 22.61 19.67 13.18
CA THR A 437 22.73 18.25 12.81
C THR A 437 23.31 17.35 13.90
N LYS A 438 23.44 17.83 15.15
CA LYS A 438 24.12 17.11 16.24
C LYS A 438 23.59 15.69 16.51
N LYS A 439 22.31 15.42 16.26
CA LYS A 439 21.70 14.09 16.48
C LYS A 439 21.72 13.17 15.25
N VAL A 440 22.15 13.66 14.08
CA VAL A 440 22.16 12.89 12.85
C VAL A 440 23.22 11.80 12.91
N THR A 441 22.82 10.57 12.59
CA THR A 441 23.72 9.39 12.58
C THR A 441 24.05 8.91 11.17
N THR A 442 23.22 9.24 10.17
CA THR A 442 23.44 8.88 8.76
C THR A 442 23.07 10.03 7.82
N MET A 443 23.95 10.29 6.85
CA MET A 443 23.76 11.26 5.75
C MET A 443 23.98 10.61 4.38
N LYS A 444 23.86 9.28 4.33
CA LYS A 444 24.07 8.47 3.14
C LYS A 444 23.23 8.98 1.98
N TRP A 445 23.84 9.18 0.81
CA TRP A 445 23.23 9.71 -0.42
C TRP A 445 22.49 11.06 -0.30
N MET A 446 22.65 11.83 0.78
CA MET A 446 21.77 12.97 1.08
C MET A 446 21.63 13.97 -0.07
N PHE A 447 22.72 14.28 -0.79
CA PHE A 447 22.75 15.20 -1.94
C PHE A 447 23.15 14.50 -3.25
N ALA A 448 23.15 13.17 -3.30
CA ALA A 448 23.56 12.47 -4.51
C ALA A 448 22.74 12.95 -5.73
N ASP A 449 23.41 13.20 -6.85
CA ASP A 449 22.83 13.73 -8.09
C ASP A 449 22.26 15.18 -7.97
N CYS A 450 22.50 15.91 -6.88
CA CYS A 450 22.23 17.36 -6.79
C CYS A 450 23.28 18.17 -7.57
N SER A 451 23.18 18.14 -8.90
CA SER A 451 24.19 18.70 -9.81
C SER A 451 24.48 20.20 -9.62
N ASN A 452 23.50 20.98 -9.16
CA ASN A 452 23.66 22.42 -8.91
C ASN A 452 24.02 22.80 -7.46
N PHE A 453 24.05 21.85 -6.53
CA PHE A 453 24.26 22.16 -5.12
C PHE A 453 25.69 22.64 -4.87
N ASN A 454 25.81 23.86 -4.32
CA ASN A 454 27.10 24.46 -3.96
C ASN A 454 26.97 25.42 -2.78
N GLN A 455 26.30 24.97 -1.70
CA GLN A 455 26.08 25.77 -0.49
C GLN A 455 26.95 25.28 0.67
N SER A 456 27.35 26.22 1.53
CA SER A 456 28.20 25.90 2.68
C SER A 456 27.47 25.04 3.72
N LEU A 457 28.18 24.06 4.27
CA LEU A 457 27.72 23.12 5.31
C LEU A 457 28.70 23.04 6.49
N ASN A 458 29.61 24.01 6.59
CA ASN A 458 30.72 24.04 7.54
C ASN A 458 30.28 24.16 9.03
N ASN A 459 29.05 24.60 9.31
CA ASN A 459 28.53 24.67 10.67
C ASN A 459 27.87 23.36 11.15
N TRP A 460 27.75 22.35 10.29
CA TRP A 460 27.15 21.08 10.66
C TRP A 460 28.00 20.32 11.68
N ASN A 461 27.32 19.73 12.67
CA ASN A 461 27.95 18.84 13.63
C ASN A 461 27.81 17.40 13.15
N THR A 462 28.90 16.84 12.65
CA THR A 462 28.96 15.49 12.09
C THR A 462 29.53 14.43 13.05
N ALA A 463 29.75 14.78 14.32
CA ALA A 463 30.45 13.91 15.28
C ALA A 463 29.76 12.56 15.55
N ASN A 464 28.44 12.48 15.35
CA ASN A 464 27.66 11.26 15.52
C ASN A 464 27.39 10.51 14.20
N VAL A 465 27.82 11.04 13.06
CA VAL A 465 27.59 10.42 11.75
C VAL A 465 28.52 9.23 11.57
N THR A 466 27.96 8.08 11.24
CA THR A 466 28.71 6.83 11.00
C THR A 466 28.80 6.45 9.52
N ASP A 467 27.89 6.94 8.68
CA ASP A 467 27.83 6.66 7.24
C ASP A 467 27.65 7.95 6.42
N MET A 468 28.64 8.25 5.58
CA MET A 468 28.66 9.36 4.61
C MET A 468 28.71 8.87 3.15
N SER A 469 28.43 7.59 2.92
CA SER A 469 28.57 6.98 1.60
C SER A 469 27.68 7.71 0.59
N LEU A 470 28.25 8.04 -0.56
CA LEU A 470 27.57 8.68 -1.70
C LEU A 470 26.95 10.05 -1.40
N MET A 471 27.28 10.69 -0.28
CA MET A 471 26.60 11.91 0.18
C MET A 471 26.59 13.02 -0.88
N PHE A 472 27.69 13.22 -1.62
CA PHE A 472 27.82 14.21 -2.70
C PHE A 472 28.06 13.58 -4.08
N ALA A 473 27.78 12.28 -4.25
CA ALA A 473 27.97 11.60 -5.52
C ALA A 473 27.28 12.38 -6.66
N SER A 474 27.99 12.70 -7.74
CA SER A 474 27.49 13.49 -8.88
C SER A 474 27.06 14.93 -8.54
N CYS A 475 27.46 15.51 -7.41
CA CYS A 475 27.32 16.95 -7.13
C CYS A 475 28.37 17.76 -7.93
N ARG A 476 28.15 17.89 -9.24
CA ARG A 476 29.14 18.42 -10.19
C ARG A 476 29.62 19.85 -9.89
N LYS A 477 28.82 20.67 -9.22
CA LYS A 477 29.17 22.06 -8.84
C LYS A 477 29.62 22.22 -7.39
N PHE A 478 29.64 21.15 -6.59
CA PHE A 478 29.96 21.28 -5.18
C PHE A 478 31.46 21.55 -4.98
N ASN A 479 31.77 22.70 -4.37
CA ASN A 479 33.15 23.10 -4.06
C ASN A 479 33.22 23.93 -2.77
N GLN A 480 32.50 23.51 -1.72
CA GLN A 480 32.46 24.18 -0.42
C GLN A 480 33.32 23.47 0.61
N SER A 481 33.91 24.23 1.54
CA SER A 481 34.79 23.68 2.56
C SER A 481 34.04 22.79 3.55
N LEU A 482 34.62 21.63 3.86
CA LEU A 482 34.13 20.65 4.83
C LEU A 482 35.17 20.37 5.93
N ASN A 483 36.23 21.17 6.01
CA ASN A 483 37.39 20.90 6.89
C ASN A 483 37.09 21.09 8.39
N THR A 484 35.90 21.58 8.73
CA THR A 484 35.40 21.72 10.12
C THR A 484 34.67 20.48 10.62
N TRP A 485 34.38 19.52 9.74
CA TRP A 485 33.60 18.33 10.09
C TRP A 485 34.40 17.37 11.00
N ASN A 486 33.71 16.84 12.01
CA ASN A 486 34.25 15.77 12.85
C ASN A 486 33.86 14.41 12.26
N THR A 487 34.78 13.81 11.52
CA THR A 487 34.58 12.49 10.89
C THR A 487 35.01 11.32 11.77
N GLY A 488 35.35 11.55 13.04
CA GLY A 488 35.95 10.53 13.91
C GLY A 488 35.08 9.29 14.13
N SER A 489 33.76 9.41 13.99
CA SER A 489 32.81 8.29 14.13
C SER A 489 32.46 7.60 12.79
N VAL A 490 32.95 8.13 11.66
CA VAL A 490 32.58 7.65 10.32
C VAL A 490 33.25 6.31 10.06
N ALA A 491 32.45 5.30 9.72
CA ALA A 491 32.90 3.96 9.37
C ALA A 491 33.00 3.74 7.85
N THR A 492 32.20 4.47 7.06
CA THR A 492 32.20 4.36 5.59
C THR A 492 32.07 5.73 4.92
N MET A 493 32.92 5.95 3.91
CA MET A 493 32.94 7.13 3.03
C MET A 493 32.87 6.72 1.55
N ASN A 494 32.39 5.50 1.26
CA ASN A 494 32.33 4.97 -0.10
C ASN A 494 31.66 5.95 -1.07
N ALA A 495 32.36 6.27 -2.17
CA ALA A 495 31.88 7.12 -3.25
C ALA A 495 31.37 8.52 -2.84
N MET A 496 31.81 9.06 -1.70
CA MET A 496 31.29 10.33 -1.18
C MET A 496 31.39 11.50 -2.17
N PHE A 497 32.50 11.59 -2.93
CA PHE A 497 32.75 12.63 -3.94
C PHE A 497 32.91 12.07 -5.37
N THR A 498 32.37 10.87 -5.65
CA THR A 498 32.41 10.34 -7.02
C THR A 498 31.73 11.32 -7.97
N MET A 499 32.35 11.63 -9.11
CA MET A 499 31.82 12.57 -10.11
C MET A 499 31.52 13.98 -9.57
N CYS A 500 32.21 14.41 -8.52
CA CYS A 500 32.26 15.83 -8.12
C CYS A 500 33.28 16.57 -8.98
N ASP A 501 32.89 16.95 -10.19
CA ASP A 501 33.79 17.45 -11.23
C ASP A 501 34.79 18.51 -10.71
N ILE A 502 34.32 19.53 -9.97
CA ILE A 502 35.16 20.67 -9.57
C ILE A 502 35.61 20.68 -8.10
N PHE A 503 35.35 19.62 -7.33
CA PHE A 503 35.63 19.63 -5.88
C PHE A 503 37.13 19.66 -5.60
N ASN A 504 37.59 20.69 -4.90
CA ASN A 504 39.00 20.89 -4.59
C ASN A 504 39.20 21.65 -3.25
N GLN A 505 38.48 21.24 -2.20
CA GLN A 505 38.56 21.88 -0.87
C GLN A 505 39.38 21.05 0.12
N PRO A 506 40.15 21.69 1.03
CA PRO A 506 40.96 20.97 2.01
C PRO A 506 40.13 20.02 2.89
N LEU A 507 40.66 18.81 3.11
CA LEU A 507 40.09 17.78 3.99
C LEU A 507 41.12 17.28 5.04
N SER A 508 42.18 18.05 5.26
CA SER A 508 43.33 17.65 6.07
C SER A 508 43.00 17.46 7.57
N ASN A 509 41.92 18.05 8.06
CA ASN A 509 41.50 17.92 9.46
C ASN A 509 40.61 16.69 9.73
N TRP A 510 40.24 15.93 8.69
CA TRP A 510 39.38 14.77 8.86
C TRP A 510 40.09 13.65 9.64
N ASN A 511 39.44 13.17 10.69
CA ASN A 511 39.86 11.96 11.40
C ASN A 511 39.25 10.74 10.70
N THR A 512 40.06 9.99 9.98
CA THR A 512 39.64 8.79 9.23
C THR A 512 39.93 7.48 9.96
N THR A 513 40.34 7.52 11.23
CA THR A 513 40.82 6.34 11.98
C THR A 513 39.81 5.19 12.01
N ASN A 514 38.51 5.49 12.02
CA ASN A 514 37.46 4.47 12.07
C ASN A 514 36.93 4.04 10.68
N VAL A 515 37.39 4.67 9.60
CA VAL A 515 36.91 4.39 8.25
C VAL A 515 37.44 3.05 7.77
N LYS A 516 36.55 2.20 7.24
CA LYS A 516 36.86 0.88 6.68
C LYS A 516 36.74 0.84 5.16
N ASP A 517 35.84 1.66 4.59
CA ASP A 517 35.55 1.70 3.16
C ASP A 517 35.72 3.13 2.62
N MET A 518 36.67 3.28 1.70
CA MET A 518 36.94 4.49 0.90
C MET A 518 36.85 4.19 -0.60
N GLY A 519 36.21 3.09 -1.02
CA GLY A 519 36.02 2.76 -2.43
C GLY A 519 35.37 3.91 -3.18
N LEU A 520 35.85 4.21 -4.39
CA LEU A 520 35.32 5.25 -5.28
C LEU A 520 35.28 6.68 -4.71
N MET A 521 35.92 6.96 -3.55
CA MET A 521 35.83 8.23 -2.81
C MET A 521 35.94 9.47 -3.71
N PHE A 522 36.92 9.47 -4.63
CA PHE A 522 37.21 10.54 -5.58
C PHE A 522 37.20 10.05 -7.03
N ASN A 523 36.48 8.97 -7.33
CA ASN A 523 36.35 8.46 -8.70
C ASN A 523 35.78 9.56 -9.62
N SER A 524 36.45 9.88 -10.73
CA SER A 524 36.07 10.97 -11.64
C SER A 524 35.98 12.36 -10.99
N CYS A 525 36.73 12.64 -9.92
CA CYS A 525 36.82 13.96 -9.29
C CYS A 525 38.00 14.78 -9.89
N PHE A 526 37.81 15.32 -11.10
CA PHE A 526 38.88 15.80 -11.99
C PHE A 526 39.68 17.04 -11.54
N TYR A 527 39.35 17.65 -10.40
CA TYR A 527 40.09 18.81 -9.89
C TYR A 527 40.60 18.63 -8.46
N PHE A 528 40.45 17.44 -7.88
CA PHE A 528 40.89 17.20 -6.52
C PHE A 528 42.42 17.14 -6.43
N ASN A 529 43.02 18.18 -5.85
CA ASN A 529 44.45 18.34 -5.66
C ASN A 529 44.75 18.88 -4.26
N GLN A 530 44.22 18.22 -3.22
CA GLN A 530 44.43 18.61 -1.83
C GLN A 530 45.31 17.60 -1.08
N ASP A 531 46.04 18.07 -0.09
CA ASP A 531 46.87 17.23 0.77
C ASP A 531 46.00 16.44 1.78
N ILE A 532 45.98 15.12 1.62
CA ILE A 532 45.32 14.14 2.50
C ILE A 532 46.32 13.14 3.12
N SER A 533 47.61 13.49 3.13
CA SER A 533 48.68 12.65 3.70
C SER A 533 48.53 12.35 5.19
N ASN A 534 47.77 13.18 5.90
CA ASN A 534 47.50 13.03 7.33
C ASN A 534 46.37 12.05 7.65
N TRP A 535 45.60 11.59 6.65
CA TRP A 535 44.54 10.61 6.88
C TRP A 535 45.11 9.31 7.46
N ASN A 536 44.49 8.84 8.54
CA ASN A 536 44.78 7.54 9.12
C ASN A 536 44.00 6.47 8.35
N ILE A 537 44.71 5.66 7.59
CA ILE A 537 44.14 4.60 6.75
C ILE A 537 44.39 3.18 7.32
N SER A 538 44.83 3.07 8.57
CA SER A 538 45.21 1.80 9.19
C SER A 538 44.06 0.77 9.25
N ASN A 539 42.81 1.23 9.26
CA ASN A 539 41.61 0.39 9.29
C ASN A 539 40.91 0.25 7.93
N VAL A 540 41.40 0.92 6.88
CA VAL A 540 40.75 0.89 5.56
C VAL A 540 41.07 -0.41 4.87
N THR A 541 40.03 -1.19 4.56
CA THR A 541 40.13 -2.47 3.87
C THR A 541 39.72 -2.38 2.41
N LEU A 542 38.96 -1.34 2.00
CA LEU A 542 38.48 -1.18 0.63
C LEU A 542 38.86 0.18 0.04
N PHE A 543 39.67 0.14 -1.02
CA PHE A 543 40.09 1.30 -1.83
C PHE A 543 39.69 1.18 -3.31
N LEU A 544 38.79 0.24 -3.65
CA LEU A 544 38.44 -0.05 -5.03
C LEU A 544 37.99 1.22 -5.76
N GLY A 545 38.78 1.62 -6.76
CA GLY A 545 38.53 2.81 -7.58
C GLY A 545 38.62 4.16 -6.86
N PHE A 546 39.35 4.25 -5.74
CA PHE A 546 39.54 5.47 -4.95
C PHE A 546 39.72 6.75 -5.77
N MET A 547 40.61 6.73 -6.78
CA MET A 547 40.86 7.84 -7.72
C MET A 547 40.87 7.36 -9.17
N ASN A 548 39.91 6.50 -9.53
CA ASN A 548 39.78 6.02 -10.91
C ASN A 548 39.35 7.14 -11.87
N LEU A 549 39.73 6.97 -13.14
CA LEU A 549 39.44 7.90 -14.25
C LEU A 549 40.03 9.31 -14.08
N ILE A 550 40.97 9.48 -13.15
CA ILE A 550 41.80 10.68 -13.00
C ILE A 550 43.12 10.47 -13.76
N THR A 551 43.64 11.53 -14.38
CA THR A 551 44.92 11.56 -15.10
C THR A 551 45.89 12.55 -14.47
N SER A 552 47.17 12.50 -14.86
CA SER A 552 48.17 13.50 -14.46
C SER A 552 47.82 14.95 -14.86
N ALA A 553 46.92 15.15 -15.85
CA ALA A 553 46.48 16.48 -16.28
C ALA A 553 45.35 17.07 -15.42
N ASN A 554 44.60 16.22 -14.71
CA ASN A 554 43.37 16.59 -14.00
C ASN A 554 43.24 15.82 -12.68
N GLY A 555 44.37 15.63 -12.00
CA GLY A 555 44.49 14.89 -10.74
C GLY A 555 45.35 15.62 -9.72
N MET A 556 45.79 14.90 -8.70
CA MET A 556 46.73 15.45 -7.74
C MET A 556 48.06 15.81 -8.41
N SER A 557 48.61 16.94 -7.99
CA SER A 557 49.98 17.33 -8.31
C SER A 557 50.97 16.31 -7.77
N LYS A 558 52.16 16.22 -8.39
CA LYS A 558 53.27 15.38 -7.93
C LYS A 558 53.61 15.64 -6.45
N GLN A 559 53.58 16.91 -6.02
CA GLN A 559 53.83 17.30 -4.63
C GLN A 559 52.83 16.67 -3.67
N ASN A 560 51.53 16.76 -3.96
CA ASN A 560 50.49 16.18 -3.10
C ASN A 560 50.47 14.66 -3.16
N TYR A 561 50.79 14.06 -4.33
CA TYR A 561 50.90 12.61 -4.43
C TYR A 561 52.10 12.05 -3.67
N ASP A 562 53.26 12.71 -3.73
CA ASP A 562 54.43 12.36 -2.90
C ASP A 562 54.11 12.50 -1.40
N ALA A 563 53.45 13.58 -1.00
CA ALA A 563 53.03 13.79 0.37
C ALA A 563 52.08 12.67 0.84
N LEU A 564 51.09 12.29 0.02
CA LEU A 564 50.17 11.20 0.29
C LEU A 564 50.92 9.89 0.53
N LEU A 565 51.81 9.50 -0.38
CA LEU A 565 52.63 8.29 -0.26
C LEU A 565 53.46 8.32 1.02
N ASN A 566 54.13 9.44 1.31
CA ASN A 566 54.96 9.62 2.51
C ASN A 566 54.15 9.50 3.80
N GLY A 567 53.00 10.16 3.86
CA GLY A 567 52.11 10.13 5.02
C GLY A 567 51.57 8.72 5.28
N TRP A 568 51.13 8.02 4.25
CA TRP A 568 50.56 6.68 4.39
C TRP A 568 51.61 5.62 4.73
N ALA A 569 52.80 5.70 4.13
CA ALA A 569 53.92 4.79 4.42
C ALA A 569 54.49 4.96 5.83
N SER A 570 54.32 6.13 6.45
CA SER A 570 54.78 6.40 7.82
C SER A 570 53.95 5.72 8.92
N ARG A 571 52.85 5.03 8.56
CA ARG A 571 51.88 4.44 9.49
C ARG A 571 51.68 2.95 9.20
N SER A 572 51.12 2.22 10.16
CA SER A 572 50.66 0.85 9.91
C SER A 572 49.46 0.84 8.98
N VAL A 573 49.46 -0.04 7.99
CA VAL A 573 48.39 -0.18 7.00
C VAL A 573 47.90 -1.62 6.90
N GLN A 574 46.69 -1.82 6.39
CA GLN A 574 46.20 -3.16 6.04
C GLN A 574 47.05 -3.77 4.92
N LYS A 575 47.21 -5.10 4.93
CA LYS A 575 48.02 -5.83 3.95
C LYS A 575 47.21 -6.14 2.69
N GLY A 576 47.88 -6.27 1.55
CA GLY A 576 47.26 -6.74 0.31
C GLY A 576 46.20 -5.80 -0.28
N ILE A 577 46.33 -4.50 -0.03
CA ILE A 577 45.43 -3.50 -0.60
C ILE A 577 45.73 -3.31 -2.09
N THR A 578 44.68 -3.28 -2.90
CA THR A 578 44.75 -2.86 -4.31
C THR A 578 44.16 -1.46 -4.45
N ILE A 579 44.92 -0.55 -5.02
CA ILE A 579 44.53 0.85 -5.24
C ILE A 579 45.06 1.36 -6.58
N SER A 580 44.29 2.23 -7.22
CA SER A 580 44.64 2.87 -8.49
C SER A 580 44.58 4.38 -8.34
N PHE A 581 45.66 5.02 -8.79
CA PHE A 581 45.85 6.46 -8.93
C PHE A 581 45.91 6.86 -10.43
N GLY A 582 45.47 5.97 -11.33
CA GLY A 582 45.45 6.24 -12.77
C GLY A 582 46.85 6.47 -13.34
N SER A 583 47.03 7.57 -14.07
CA SER A 583 48.32 7.95 -14.67
C SER A 583 49.13 8.95 -13.85
N MET A 584 48.77 9.19 -12.58
CA MET A 584 49.49 10.10 -11.69
C MET A 584 50.89 9.59 -11.37
N GLY A 585 51.94 10.37 -11.65
CA GLY A 585 53.33 10.01 -11.34
C GLY A 585 53.81 10.59 -10.01
N TYR A 586 54.77 9.91 -9.39
CA TYR A 586 55.46 10.35 -8.16
C TYR A 586 56.91 10.77 -8.48
N THR A 587 57.56 11.52 -7.59
CA THR A 587 58.98 11.91 -7.75
C THR A 587 59.91 11.06 -6.89
N ILE A 588 61.21 11.38 -6.90
CA ILE A 588 62.18 10.74 -6.01
C ILE A 588 61.78 10.86 -4.53
N SER A 589 61.04 11.91 -4.17
CA SER A 589 60.55 12.17 -2.81
C SER A 589 59.53 11.14 -2.34
N GLY A 590 58.69 10.59 -3.24
CA GLY A 590 57.69 9.56 -2.91
C GLY A 590 58.18 8.12 -3.12
N LYS A 591 59.30 7.92 -3.84
CA LYS A 591 59.80 6.59 -4.26
C LYS A 591 59.97 5.60 -3.10
N ASN A 592 60.65 6.02 -2.03
CA ASN A 592 60.91 5.14 -0.89
C ASN A 592 59.61 4.74 -0.18
N SER A 593 58.69 5.68 -0.01
CA SER A 593 57.40 5.46 0.64
C SER A 593 56.48 4.56 -0.18
N ARG A 594 56.46 4.73 -1.51
CA ARG A 594 55.77 3.80 -2.40
C ARG A 594 56.34 2.38 -2.26
N ASN A 595 57.66 2.22 -2.21
CA ASN A 595 58.30 0.92 -2.02
C ASN A 595 57.91 0.28 -0.68
N ILE A 596 57.77 1.06 0.40
CA ILE A 596 57.30 0.56 1.71
C ILE A 596 55.88 0.01 1.61
N LEU A 597 54.99 0.68 0.87
CA LEU A 597 53.61 0.21 0.68
C LEU A 597 53.53 -1.05 -0.17
N THR A 598 54.32 -1.14 -1.26
CA THR A 598 54.25 -2.27 -2.20
C THR A 598 55.06 -3.49 -1.78
N SER A 599 56.06 -3.34 -0.92
CA SER A 599 56.92 -4.44 -0.48
C SER A 599 56.37 -5.15 0.76
N ALA A 600 56.92 -6.32 1.09
CA ALA A 600 56.61 -7.00 2.34
C ALA A 600 56.96 -6.11 3.56
N PRO A 601 56.11 -6.09 4.61
CA PRO A 601 54.96 -6.96 4.84
C PRO A 601 53.61 -6.44 4.30
N ASN A 602 53.59 -5.24 3.70
CA ASN A 602 52.35 -4.56 3.28
C ASN A 602 51.79 -5.15 1.98
N ASN A 603 52.64 -5.44 1.00
CA ASN A 603 52.29 -6.09 -0.27
C ASN A 603 51.13 -5.41 -1.03
N TRP A 604 51.09 -4.08 -1.05
CA TRP A 604 50.06 -3.36 -1.82
C TRP A 604 50.29 -3.50 -3.33
N VAL A 605 49.19 -3.50 -4.08
CA VAL A 605 49.18 -3.34 -5.54
C VAL A 605 48.75 -1.91 -5.85
N ILE A 606 49.72 -1.05 -6.18
CA ILE A 606 49.49 0.35 -6.55
C ILE A 606 49.65 0.50 -8.07
N THR A 607 48.56 0.86 -8.75
CA THR A 607 48.58 1.25 -10.17
C THR A 607 48.68 2.77 -10.27
N ASP A 608 49.78 3.27 -10.81
CA ASP A 608 50.06 4.70 -10.97
C ASP A 608 50.95 4.96 -12.21
N GLY A 609 51.23 6.23 -12.51
CA GLY A 609 52.03 6.68 -13.65
C GLY A 609 53.55 6.53 -13.50
N GLY A 610 54.03 5.87 -12.43
CA GLY A 610 55.45 5.64 -12.18
C GLY A 610 56.24 6.87 -11.71
N LEU A 611 57.57 6.69 -11.62
CA LEU A 611 58.53 7.75 -11.29
C LEU A 611 58.67 8.71 -12.48
N GLN A 612 58.43 10.01 -12.28
CA GLN A 612 58.41 11.03 -13.34
C GLN A 612 59.17 12.31 -13.01
#